data_AF-A0A0Q9YJ17-F1
#
_entry.id   AF-A0A0Q9YJ17-F1
#
_cell.length_a   1.000
_cell.length_b   1.000
_cell.length_c   1.000
_cell.angle_alpha   90.00
_cell.angle_beta   90.00
_cell.angle_gamma   90.00
#
_symmetry.space_group_name_H-M   'P 1'
#
loop_
_entity.id
_entity.type
_entity.pdbx_description
1 polymer ?
#
loop_
_entity_poly.entity_id
_entity_poly.type
_entity_poly.pdbx_seq_one_letter_code
_entity_poly.pdbx_strand_id
1 'polypeptide(L)'
;MEKIIFHCHSQDSQHQENYDTIREYLAQMAWELNKRARAKGYQANLMGILYLLIGHLMRSFPYEVKDSEIIQANHHDMERLSRIIYYIDENYMQRLSLKEMAEQVHLSFYYFSHFFKDKMGCPLKNI
;
A
#
# COMPACT_ATOMS: atom_id res chain seq x y z
N MET A 1 -4.46 -15.37 10.48
CA MET A 1 -3.36 -14.70 11.21
C MET A 1 -3.71 -13.22 11.20
N GLU A 2 -4.03 -12.65 12.35
CA GLU A 2 -4.51 -11.26 12.46
C GLU A 2 -3.49 -10.31 11.83
N LYS A 3 -3.95 -9.38 10.99
CA LYS A 3 -3.10 -8.41 10.33
C LYS A 3 -3.37 -7.03 10.93
N ILE A 4 -2.29 -6.35 11.32
CA ILE A 4 -2.34 -4.99 11.86
C ILE A 4 -2.06 -4.01 10.72
N ILE A 5 -2.95 -3.04 10.52
CA ILE A 5 -2.75 -1.93 9.57
C ILE A 5 -2.51 -0.66 10.37
N PHE A 6 -1.36 -0.03 10.16
CA PHE A 6 -1.05 1.29 10.72
C PHE A 6 -1.44 2.38 9.75
N HIS A 7 -2.14 3.41 10.24
CA HIS A 7 -2.45 4.60 9.46
C HIS A 7 -1.29 5.59 9.58
N CYS A 8 -0.30 5.45 8.70
CA CYS A 8 0.92 6.28 8.67
C CYS A 8 0.94 7.17 7.43
N HIS A 9 0.31 8.34 7.51
CA HIS A 9 0.27 9.30 6.42
C HIS A 9 1.42 10.31 6.55
N SER A 10 2.59 10.00 5.96
CA SER A 10 3.82 10.82 6.10
C SER A 10 3.75 12.26 5.56
N GLN A 11 2.63 12.65 4.95
CA GLN A 11 2.30 14.02 4.53
C GLN A 11 1.49 14.79 5.57
N ASP A 12 1.06 14.11 6.65
CA ASP A 12 0.44 14.76 7.80
C ASP A 12 1.49 15.64 8.50
N SER A 13 1.15 16.92 8.67
CA SER A 13 2.02 17.92 9.29
C SER A 13 1.90 17.90 10.82
N GLN A 14 0.89 17.21 11.35
CA GLN A 14 0.71 17.00 12.77
C GLN A 14 1.54 15.78 13.20
N HIS A 15 2.34 15.92 14.26
CA HIS A 15 3.22 14.88 14.81
C HIS A 15 4.43 14.46 13.95
N GLN A 16 5.07 15.43 13.28
CA GLN A 16 6.28 15.21 12.47
C GLN A 16 7.38 14.40 13.22
N GLU A 17 7.53 14.61 14.52
CA GLU A 17 8.48 13.88 15.38
C GLU A 17 8.31 12.36 15.35
N ASN A 18 7.07 11.87 15.22
CA ASN A 18 6.79 10.44 15.14
C ASN A 18 7.29 9.85 13.82
N TYR A 19 7.18 10.61 12.73
CA TYR A 19 7.69 10.20 11.42
C TYR A 19 9.22 10.31 11.35
N ASP A 20 9.81 11.31 11.98
CA ASP A 20 11.27 11.44 12.08
C ASP A 20 11.87 10.25 12.83
N THR A 21 11.22 9.79 13.90
CA THR A 21 11.60 8.58 14.63
C THR A 21 11.54 7.32 13.73
N ILE A 22 10.52 7.19 12.87
CA ILE A 22 10.45 6.09 11.90
C ILE A 22 11.63 6.15 10.92
N ARG A 23 11.93 7.34 10.37
CA ARG A 23 13.04 7.54 9.44
C ARG A 23 14.37 7.19 10.10
N GLU A 24 14.55 7.53 11.38
CA GLU A 24 15.74 7.21 12.14
C GLU A 24 15.93 5.68 12.25
N TYR A 25 14.89 4.94 12.66
CA TYR A 25 14.98 3.48 12.73
C TYR A 25 15.27 2.85 11.36
N LEU A 26 14.62 3.31 10.28
CA LEU A 26 14.88 2.82 8.93
C LEU A 26 16.33 3.09 8.49
N ALA A 27 16.88 4.26 8.81
CA ALA A 27 18.27 4.59 8.52
C ALA A 27 19.25 3.68 9.30
N GLN A 28 18.97 3.42 10.59
CA GLN A 28 19.76 2.50 11.41
C GLN A 28 19.70 1.06 10.85
N MET A 29 18.52 0.59 10.44
CA MET A 29 18.37 -0.72 9.79
C MET A 29 19.16 -0.80 8.48
N ALA A 30 19.09 0.21 7.64
CA ALA A 30 19.86 0.28 6.39
C ALA A 30 21.38 0.26 6.66
N TRP A 31 21.82 0.93 7.72
CA TRP A 31 23.22 0.92 8.15
C TRP A 31 23.68 -0.46 8.62
N GLU A 32 22.89 -1.15 9.46
CA GLU A 32 23.18 -2.53 9.90
C GLU A 32 23.23 -3.50 8.70
N LEU A 33 22.30 -3.38 7.75
CA LEU A 33 22.28 -4.19 6.52
C LEU A 33 23.52 -3.95 5.64
N ASN A 34 23.97 -2.71 5.51
CA ASN A 34 25.20 -2.38 4.79
C ASN A 34 26.46 -2.94 5.47
N LYS A 35 26.41 -3.18 6.79
CA LYS A 35 27.50 -3.77 7.57
C LYS A 35 27.48 -5.30 7.66
N ARG A 36 26.49 -5.97 7.05
CA ARG A 36 26.30 -7.43 7.10
C ARG A 36 27.57 -8.26 6.87
N ALA A 37 28.46 -7.80 5.98
CA ALA A 37 29.67 -8.52 5.61
C ALA A 37 30.84 -8.34 6.61
N ARG A 38 30.75 -7.36 7.52
CA ARG A 38 31.87 -6.93 8.37
C ARG A 38 31.54 -6.90 9.87
N ALA A 39 30.26 -6.87 10.24
CA ALA A 39 29.83 -6.79 11.64
C ALA A 39 29.18 -8.10 12.10
N LYS A 40 29.81 -8.77 13.07
CA LYS A 40 29.16 -9.86 13.82
C LYS A 40 28.01 -9.26 14.63
N GLY A 41 26.89 -9.96 14.70
CA GLY A 41 25.71 -9.52 15.47
C GLY A 41 24.78 -8.55 14.75
N TYR A 42 25.04 -8.18 13.49
CA TYR A 42 24.17 -7.25 12.74
C TYR A 42 22.70 -7.71 12.69
N GLN A 43 22.45 -9.02 12.63
CA GLN A 43 21.08 -9.58 12.64
C GLN A 43 20.37 -9.33 13.97
N ALA A 44 21.09 -9.44 15.09
CA ALA A 44 20.52 -9.19 16.42
C ALA A 44 20.19 -7.71 16.59
N ASN A 45 21.09 -6.81 16.16
CA ASN A 45 20.84 -5.38 16.15
C ASN A 45 19.67 -5.01 15.23
N LEU A 46 19.65 -5.54 14.01
CA LEU A 46 18.55 -5.33 13.06
C LEU A 46 17.20 -5.75 13.65
N MET A 47 17.16 -6.88 14.35
CA MET A 47 15.95 -7.37 14.98
C MET A 47 15.53 -6.48 16.17
N GLY A 48 16.50 -6.01 16.98
CA GLY A 48 16.23 -5.04 18.05
C GLY A 48 15.64 -3.73 17.52
N ILE A 49 16.21 -3.19 16.45
CA ILE A 49 15.70 -1.96 15.80
C ILE A 49 14.31 -2.21 15.21
N LEU A 50 14.06 -3.37 14.61
CA LEU A 50 12.73 -3.74 14.10
C LEU A 50 11.68 -3.75 15.23
N TYR A 51 12.00 -4.30 16.41
CA TYR A 51 11.08 -4.28 17.54
C TYR A 51 10.82 -2.86 18.08
N LEU A 52 11.84 -2.00 18.11
CA LEU A 52 11.67 -0.60 18.47
C LEU A 52 10.75 0.14 17.49
N LEU A 53 10.92 -0.11 16.18
CA LEU A 53 10.06 0.43 15.14
C LEU A 53 8.61 -0.04 15.30
N ILE A 54 8.39 -1.35 15.49
CA ILE A 54 7.04 -1.90 15.71
C ILE A 54 6.40 -1.29 16.96
N GLY A 55 7.14 -1.22 18.08
CA GLY A 55 6.64 -0.63 19.31
C GLY A 55 6.32 0.86 19.18
N HIS A 56 7.10 1.60 18.39
CA HIS A 56 6.82 3.00 18.08
C HIS A 56 5.55 3.14 17.23
N LEU A 57 5.41 2.32 16.18
CA LEU A 57 4.21 2.31 15.34
C LEU A 57 2.93 2.05 16.16
N MET A 58 2.97 1.10 17.10
CA MET A 58 1.83 0.77 17.96
C MET A 58 1.47 1.87 18.97
N ARG A 59 2.44 2.67 19.42
CA ARG A 59 2.20 3.72 20.42
C ARG A 59 1.85 5.07 19.80
N SER A 60 2.40 5.36 18.64
CA SER A 60 2.33 6.69 18.04
C SER A 60 1.31 6.82 16.91
N PHE A 61 0.78 5.71 16.40
CA PHE A 61 -0.16 5.73 15.27
C PHE A 61 -1.42 4.91 15.55
N PRO A 62 -2.59 5.40 15.09
CA PRO A 62 -3.80 4.59 15.13
C PRO A 62 -3.64 3.38 14.21
N TYR A 63 -4.11 2.23 14.69
CA TYR A 63 -4.05 0.98 13.95
C TYR A 63 -5.37 0.21 14.01
N GLU A 64 -5.61 -0.58 12.98
CA GLU A 64 -6.74 -1.50 12.89
C GLU A 64 -6.22 -2.94 12.89
N VAL A 65 -6.84 -3.80 13.69
CA VAL A 65 -6.65 -5.25 13.60
C VAL A 65 -7.73 -5.77 12.65
N LYS A 66 -7.33 -6.25 11.48
CA LYS A 66 -8.26 -6.85 10.52
C LYS A 66 -8.01 -8.33 10.37
N ASP A 67 -9.11 -9.02 10.10
CA ASP A 67 -9.07 -10.41 9.73
C ASP A 67 -8.32 -10.59 8.41
N SER A 68 -7.46 -11.61 8.34
CA SER A 68 -6.51 -11.81 7.24
C SER A 68 -7.18 -11.91 5.87
N GLU A 69 -8.41 -12.41 5.83
CA GLU A 69 -9.19 -12.64 4.61
C GLU A 69 -9.66 -11.33 3.97
N ILE A 70 -10.08 -10.35 4.78
CA ILE A 70 -10.57 -9.04 4.32
C ILE A 70 -9.44 -8.23 3.64
N ILE A 71 -8.21 -8.36 4.14
CA ILE A 71 -7.05 -7.66 3.56
C ILE A 71 -6.59 -8.30 2.25
N GLN A 72 -6.64 -9.63 2.14
CA GLN A 72 -6.28 -10.29 0.88
C GLN A 72 -7.24 -9.92 -0.25
N ALA A 73 -8.54 -9.83 0.04
CA ALA A 73 -9.54 -9.34 -0.90
C ALA A 73 -9.22 -7.91 -1.37
N ASN A 74 -8.95 -6.98 -0.43
CA ASN A 74 -8.61 -5.60 -0.77
C ASN A 74 -7.29 -5.46 -1.54
N HIS A 75 -6.26 -6.27 -1.23
CA HIS A 75 -4.99 -6.24 -1.97
C HIS A 75 -5.17 -6.74 -3.41
N HIS A 76 -5.98 -7.78 -3.60
CA HIS A 76 -6.32 -8.28 -4.92
C HIS A 76 -7.14 -7.27 -5.73
N ASP A 77 -8.05 -6.54 -5.07
CA ASP A 77 -8.80 -5.46 -5.71
C ASP A 77 -7.89 -4.27 -6.09
N MET A 78 -6.87 -3.95 -5.28
CA MET A 78 -5.87 -2.93 -5.62
C MET A 78 -4.93 -3.36 -6.75
N GLU A 79 -4.57 -4.64 -6.82
CA GLU A 79 -3.80 -5.20 -7.93
C GLU A 79 -4.61 -5.23 -9.24
N ARG A 80 -5.91 -5.52 -9.14
CA ARG A 80 -6.84 -5.38 -10.26
C ARG A 80 -6.96 -3.92 -10.71
N LEU A 81 -7.06 -2.98 -9.76
CA LEU A 81 -7.12 -1.56 -10.06
C LEU A 81 -5.85 -1.07 -10.75
N SER A 82 -4.66 -1.49 -10.30
CA SER A 82 -3.40 -1.08 -10.94
C SER A 82 -3.30 -1.57 -12.39
N ARG A 83 -3.75 -2.80 -12.65
CA ARG A 83 -3.83 -3.35 -14.02
C ARG A 83 -4.81 -2.57 -14.90
N ILE A 84 -5.95 -2.17 -14.34
CA ILE A 84 -6.95 -1.33 -15.05
C ILE A 84 -6.35 0.04 -15.39
N ILE A 85 -5.70 0.70 -14.44
CA ILE A 85 -5.08 2.02 -14.65
C ILE A 85 -3.98 1.93 -15.71
N TYR A 86 -3.11 0.91 -15.63
CA TYR A 86 -2.06 0.67 -16.61
C TYR A 86 -2.61 0.47 -18.03
N TYR A 87 -3.71 -0.30 -18.16
CA TYR A 87 -4.33 -0.53 -19.45
C TYR A 87 -4.94 0.75 -20.06
N ILE A 88 -5.56 1.59 -19.22
CA ILE A 88 -6.09 2.89 -19.63
C ILE A 88 -4.93 3.81 -20.10
N ASP A 89 -3.82 3.84 -19.36
CA ASP A 89 -2.64 4.66 -19.67
C ASP A 89 -1.94 4.23 -20.98
N GLU A 90 -1.97 2.95 -21.32
CA GLU A 90 -1.39 2.44 -22.57
C GLU A 90 -2.31 2.65 -23.80
N ASN A 91 -3.63 2.75 -23.59
CA ASN A 91 -4.62 2.74 -24.68
C ASN A 91 -5.48 4.01 -24.77
N TYR A 92 -5.18 5.07 -23.99
CA TYR A 92 -5.96 6.32 -23.94
C TYR A 92 -6.11 7.04 -25.29
N MET A 93 -5.23 6.75 -26.26
CA MET A 93 -5.27 7.33 -27.61
C MET A 93 -6.23 6.60 -28.58
N GLN A 94 -6.74 5.43 -28.19
CA GLN A 94 -7.77 4.71 -28.94
C GLN A 94 -9.15 5.00 -28.32
N ARG A 95 -10.22 4.98 -29.12
CA ARG A 95 -11.60 5.11 -28.60
C ARG A 95 -11.94 3.89 -27.73
N LEU A 96 -11.61 3.95 -26.45
CA LEU A 96 -11.88 2.90 -25.47
C LEU A 96 -13.38 2.78 -25.23
N SER A 97 -14.00 1.66 -25.60
CA SER A 97 -15.34 1.36 -25.10
C SER A 97 -15.27 0.61 -23.77
N LEU A 98 -16.12 0.99 -22.81
CA LEU A 98 -16.20 0.33 -21.50
C LEU A 98 -16.43 -1.19 -21.58
N LYS A 99 -17.06 -1.65 -22.66
CA LYS A 99 -17.35 -3.07 -22.87
C LYS A 99 -16.06 -3.83 -23.16
N GLU A 100 -15.18 -3.27 -23.99
CA GLU A 100 -13.88 -3.85 -24.31
C GLU A 100 -12.96 -3.87 -23.08
N MET A 101 -12.95 -2.80 -22.28
CA MET A 101 -12.17 -2.76 -21.04
C MET A 101 -12.64 -3.84 -20.04
N ALA A 102 -13.95 -3.96 -19.82
CA ALA A 102 -14.50 -4.97 -18.91
C ALA A 102 -14.19 -6.41 -19.38
N GLU A 103 -14.26 -6.66 -20.69
CA GLU A 103 -13.93 -7.96 -21.29
C GLU A 103 -12.43 -8.31 -21.13
N GLN A 104 -11.53 -7.35 -21.28
CA GLN A 104 -10.07 -7.56 -21.15
C GLN A 104 -9.62 -7.88 -19.71
N VAL A 105 -10.30 -7.33 -18.70
CA VAL A 105 -10.03 -7.67 -17.29
C VAL A 105 -10.91 -8.79 -16.74
N HIS A 106 -11.68 -9.47 -17.59
CA HIS A 106 -12.62 -10.54 -17.21
C HIS A 106 -13.59 -10.12 -16.09
N LEU A 107 -14.05 -8.87 -16.11
CA LEU A 107 -15.01 -8.33 -15.17
C LEU A 107 -16.35 -8.12 -15.86
N SER A 108 -17.44 -8.30 -15.11
CA SER A 108 -18.74 -7.85 -15.61
C SER A 108 -18.74 -6.33 -15.70
N PHE A 109 -19.32 -5.79 -16.77
CA PHE A 109 -19.50 -4.35 -16.96
C PHE A 109 -20.11 -3.65 -15.74
N TYR A 110 -21.04 -4.32 -15.06
CA TYR A 110 -21.69 -3.82 -13.86
C TYR A 110 -20.72 -3.65 -12.68
N TYR A 111 -19.86 -4.65 -12.44
CA TYR A 111 -18.85 -4.59 -11.39
C TYR A 111 -17.81 -3.51 -11.69
N PHE A 112 -17.35 -3.43 -12.93
CA PHE A 112 -16.39 -2.42 -13.37
C PHE A 112 -16.93 -0.99 -13.22
N SER A 113 -18.18 -0.75 -13.62
CA SER A 113 -18.84 0.56 -13.50
C SER A 113 -18.99 1.01 -12.04
N HIS A 114 -19.39 0.09 -11.16
CA HIS A 114 -19.51 0.38 -9.73
C HIS A 114 -18.13 0.63 -9.09
N PHE A 115 -17.14 -0.20 -9.42
CA PHE A 115 -15.78 -0.10 -8.92
C PHE A 115 -15.08 1.19 -9.36
N PHE A 116 -15.22 1.57 -10.64
CA PHE A 116 -14.63 2.80 -11.16
C PHE A 116 -15.24 4.04 -10.50
N LYS A 117 -16.57 4.06 -10.35
CA LYS A 117 -17.25 5.17 -9.67
C LYS A 117 -16.84 5.28 -8.20
N ASP A 118 -16.70 4.13 -7.52
CA ASP A 118 -16.31 4.05 -6.10
C ASP A 118 -14.86 4.51 -5.87
N LYS A 119 -13.94 4.13 -6.76
CA LYS A 119 -12.50 4.41 -6.61
C LYS A 119 -12.03 5.72 -7.25
N MET A 120 -12.62 6.14 -8.38
CA MET A 120 -12.20 7.34 -9.12
C MET A 120 -13.09 8.56 -8.83
N GLY A 121 -14.19 8.38 -8.10
CA GLY A 121 -15.08 9.48 -7.68
C GLY A 121 -15.91 10.10 -8.81
N CYS A 122 -15.72 9.70 -10.07
CA CYS A 122 -16.50 10.15 -11.21
C CYS A 122 -17.06 8.96 -12.03
N PRO A 123 -18.29 9.07 -12.55
CA PRO A 123 -18.80 8.08 -13.49
C PRO A 123 -18.07 8.19 -14.83
N LEU A 124 -17.64 7.05 -15.37
CA LEU A 124 -16.86 6.91 -16.61
C LEU A 124 -17.61 7.40 -17.88
N LYS A 125 -18.88 7.80 -17.77
CA LYS A 125 -19.66 8.41 -18.87
C LYS A 125 -19.12 9.76 -19.34
N ASN A 126 -18.16 10.35 -18.63
CA ASN A 126 -17.63 11.69 -18.87
C ASN A 126 -16.16 11.70 -19.32
N ILE A 127 -15.61 10.56 -19.77
CA ILE A 127 -14.26 10.46 -20.38
C ILE A 127 -14.41 10.20 -21.88
#